data_AF-A0A401TF45-F1
#
_entry.id   AF-A0A401TF45-F1
#
_cell.length_a   1.000
_cell.length_b   1.000
_cell.length_c   1.000
_cell.angle_alpha   90.00
_cell.angle_beta   90.00
_cell.angle_gamma   90.00
#
_symmetry.space_group_name_H-M   'P 1'
#
loop_
_entity.id
_entity.type
_entity.pdbx_description
1 polymer ?
#
loop_
_entity_poly.entity_id
_entity_poly.type
_entity_poly.pdbx_seq_one_letter_code
_entity_poly.pdbx_strand_id
1 'polypeptide(L)'
;MLKLYLCIPSFRSLYREILFLTMAALGKDNMDIGIFDKRYRTACSRLTSSWSSVQLKQYRVLPPSAKAIDCRKTFGALLEC
;
A
#
# COMPACT_ATOMS: atom_id res chain seq x y z
N MET A 1 5.93 -16.64 10.41
CA MET A 1 6.55 -15.56 9.60
C MET A 1 6.68 -15.91 8.12
N LEU A 2 7.40 -16.97 7.70
CA LEU A 2 7.55 -17.28 6.26
C LEU A 2 6.29 -17.81 5.54
N LYS A 3 5.32 -18.40 6.24
CA LYS A 3 4.08 -18.90 5.61
C LYS A 3 3.20 -17.80 4.99
N LEU A 4 3.39 -16.53 5.37
CA LEU A 4 2.65 -15.42 4.77
C LEU A 4 3.17 -15.03 3.38
N TYR A 5 4.40 -15.42 3.01
CA TYR A 5 4.99 -15.09 1.70
C TYR A 5 4.47 -15.97 0.56
N LEU A 6 3.94 -17.16 0.87
CA LEU A 6 3.47 -18.14 -0.13
C LEU A 6 1.96 -18.08 -0.42
N CYS A 7 1.15 -17.41 0.41
CA CYS A 7 -0.30 -17.21 0.19
C CYS A 7 -0.61 -15.76 -0.21
N ILE A 8 0.21 -15.17 -1.07
CA ILE A 8 -0.04 -13.83 -1.61
C ILE A 8 -0.29 -14.02 -3.11
N PRO A 9 -1.56 -14.14 -3.55
CA PRO A 9 -1.87 -14.33 -4.95
C PRO A 9 -1.30 -13.18 -5.78
N SER A 10 -0.79 -13.60 -6.93
CA SER A 10 -0.01 -12.94 -7.95
C SER A 10 -0.75 -11.78 -8.64
N PHE A 11 -1.16 -10.72 -7.93
CA PHE A 11 -1.55 -9.43 -8.54
C PHE A 11 -1.73 -8.28 -7.51
N ARG A 12 -0.81 -8.11 -6.55
CA ARG A 12 -0.91 -6.99 -5.60
C ARG A 12 -0.38 -5.69 -6.22
N SER A 13 -0.98 -4.57 -5.82
CA SER A 13 -0.45 -3.24 -6.14
C SER A 13 0.78 -2.98 -5.28
N LEU A 14 1.75 -2.23 -5.79
CA LEU A 14 2.94 -1.83 -5.05
C LEU A 14 2.58 -1.15 -3.71
N TYR A 15 1.47 -0.43 -3.69
CA TYR A 15 0.88 0.12 -2.47
C TYR A 15 0.65 -0.93 -1.39
N ARG A 16 0.03 -2.08 -1.70
CA ARG A 16 -0.26 -3.14 -0.71
C ARG A 16 1.01 -3.82 -0.24
N GLU A 17 2.00 -3.99 -1.11
CA GLU A 17 3.28 -4.57 -0.75
C GLU A 17 4.05 -3.66 0.20
N ILE A 18 4.19 -2.38 -0.13
CA ILE A 18 4.87 -1.40 0.73
C ILE A 18 4.11 -1.19 2.03
N LEU A 19 2.78 -1.12 2.01
CA LEU A 19 1.96 -1.03 3.22
C LEU A 19 2.21 -2.23 4.14
N PHE A 20 2.21 -3.44 3.59
CA PHE A 20 2.48 -4.65 4.36
C PHE A 20 3.89 -4.66 4.96
N LEU A 21 4.91 -4.36 4.16
CA LEU A 21 6.29 -4.27 4.63
C LEU A 21 6.45 -3.24 5.73
N THR A 22 5.83 -2.07 5.58
CA THR A 22 5.89 -1.00 6.57
C THR A 22 5.18 -1.42 7.87
N MET A 23 4.03 -2.11 7.78
CA MET A 23 3.30 -2.62 8.94
C MET A 23 4.11 -3.69 9.67
N ALA A 24 4.77 -4.59 8.93
CA ALA A 24 5.64 -5.61 9.50
C ALA A 24 6.88 -5.01 10.18
N ALA A 25 7.42 -3.91 9.66
CA ALA A 25 8.61 -3.25 10.19
C ALA A 25 8.33 -2.36 11.42
N LEU A 26 7.24 -1.59 11.39
CA LEU A 26 6.90 -0.64 12.47
C LEU A 26 6.03 -1.28 13.57
N GLY A 27 5.30 -2.35 13.25
CA GLY A 27 4.23 -2.88 14.09
C GLY A 27 2.92 -2.10 13.91
N LYS A 28 1.79 -2.79 14.11
CA LYS A 28 0.42 -2.25 13.91
C LYS A 28 0.14 -1.01 14.77
N ASP A 29 0.64 -1.01 16.01
CA ASP A 29 0.33 0.05 16.98
C ASP A 29 1.10 1.35 16.73
N ASN A 30 2.20 1.27 15.98
CA ASN A 30 3.06 2.41 15.68
C ASN A 30 2.77 3.03 14.30
N MET A 31 1.79 2.51 13.56
CA MET A 31 1.46 2.99 12.22
C MET A 31 0.08 3.64 12.15
N ASP A 32 0.07 4.92 11.81
CA ASP A 32 -1.12 5.60 11.28
C ASP A 32 -1.20 5.40 9.75
N ILE A 33 -2.20 4.63 9.32
CA ILE A 33 -2.43 4.31 7.89
C ILE A 33 -2.78 5.57 7.08
N GLY A 34 -3.45 6.56 7.68
CA GLY A 34 -3.79 7.82 7.02
C GLY A 34 -2.54 8.68 6.76
N ILE A 35 -1.61 8.71 7.72
CA ILE A 35 -0.30 9.36 7.52
C ILE A 35 0.52 8.61 6.46
N PHE A 36 0.50 7.27 6.48
CA PHE A 36 1.15 6.45 5.44
C PHE A 36 0.59 6.76 4.04
N ASP A 37 -0.73 6.79 3.88
CA ASP A 37 -1.40 7.12 2.60
C ASP A 37 -0.94 8.46 2.04
N LYS A 38 -0.88 9.48 2.91
CA LYS A 38 -0.43 10.81 2.53
C LYS A 38 1.03 10.78 2.05
N ARG A 39 1.91 10.10 2.80
CA ARG A 39 3.33 9.94 2.43
C ARG A 39 3.50 9.17 1.12
N TYR A 40 2.75 8.08 0.93
CA TYR A 40 2.77 7.28 -0.29
C TYR A 40 2.32 8.11 -1.50
N ARG A 41 1.22 8.86 -1.38
CA ARG A 41 0.73 9.74 -2.46
C ARG A 41 1.78 10.79 -2.84
N THR A 42 2.43 11.43 -1.87
CA THR A 42 3.51 12.38 -2.13
C THR A 42 4.70 11.72 -2.83
N ALA A 43 5.09 10.51 -2.42
CA ALA A 43 6.15 9.76 -3.07
C ALA A 43 5.79 9.41 -4.53
N CYS A 44 4.56 8.96 -4.80
CA CYS A 44 4.08 8.73 -6.16
C CYS A 44 4.12 10.01 -7.01
N SER A 45 3.72 11.16 -6.46
CA SER A 45 3.77 12.44 -7.17
C SER A 45 5.20 12.86 -7.55
N ARG A 46 6.21 12.47 -6.76
CA ARG A 46 7.62 12.69 -7.10
C ARG A 46 8.11 11.72 -8.17
N LEU A 47 7.70 10.45 -8.07
CA LEU A 47 8.00 9.43 -9.08
C LEU A 47 7.39 9.79 -10.44
N THR A 48 6.18 10.35 -10.49
CA THR A 48 5.56 10.80 -11.74
C THR A 48 6.33 11.92 -12.44
N SER A 49 7.15 12.68 -11.72
CA SER A 49 8.03 13.70 -12.29
C SER A 49 9.36 13.13 -12.81
N SER A 50 9.76 11.94 -12.37
CA SER A 50 11.06 11.34 -12.69
C SER A 50 10.97 10.10 -13.58
N TRP A 51 9.84 9.39 -13.60
CA TRP A 51 9.66 8.12 -14.28
C TRP A 51 8.67 8.24 -15.44
N SER A 52 8.88 7.45 -16.49
CA SER A 52 7.96 7.40 -17.63
C SER A 52 6.66 6.66 -17.27
N SER A 53 5.57 6.97 -17.99
CA SER A 53 4.26 6.31 -17.83
C SER A 53 4.33 4.79 -17.95
N VAL A 54 5.24 4.28 -18.79
CA VAL A 54 5.49 2.84 -18.96
C VAL A 54 6.05 2.22 -17.68
N GLN A 55 7.06 2.86 -17.07
CA GLN A 55 7.64 2.38 -15.82
C GLN A 55 6.62 2.43 -14.68
N LEU A 56 5.85 3.51 -14.57
CA LEU A 56 4.81 3.63 -13.54
C LEU A 56 3.75 2.53 -13.65
N LYS A 57 3.36 2.16 -14.87
CA LYS A 57 2.43 1.04 -15.13
C LYS A 57 3.05 -0.31 -14.82
N GLN A 58 4.30 -0.53 -15.22
CA GLN A 58 5.05 -1.77 -14.96
C GLN A 58 5.13 -2.06 -13.46
N TYR A 59 5.47 -1.03 -12.67
CA TYR A 59 5.57 -1.12 -11.22
C TYR A 59 4.24 -0.92 -10.49
N ARG A 60 3.13 -0.72 -11.21
CA ARG A 60 1.77 -0.53 -10.64
C ARG A 60 1.76 0.56 -9.55
N VAL A 61 2.49 1.66 -9.80
CA VAL A 61 2.61 2.81 -8.89
C VAL A 61 1.32 3.63 -8.96
N LEU A 62 0.28 3.13 -8.31
CA LEU A 62 -0.98 3.85 -8.14
C LEU A 62 -1.30 4.01 -6.65
N PRO A 63 -1.70 5.22 -6.22
CA PRO A 63 -2.29 5.40 -4.90
C PRO A 63 -3.66 4.70 -4.84
N PRO A 64 -4.12 4.30 -3.65
CA PRO A 64 -5.46 3.75 -3.50
C PRO A 64 -6.51 4.78 -3.93
N SER A 65 -7.58 4.30 -4.56
CA SER A 65 -8.74 5.14 -4.91
C SER A 65 -9.47 5.61 -3.64
N ALA A 66 -10.21 6.71 -3.74
CA ALA A 66 -11.00 7.21 -2.61
C ALA A 66 -11.96 6.13 -2.05
N LYS A 67 -12.62 5.38 -2.93
CA LYS A 67 -13.46 4.22 -2.56
C LYS A 67 -12.69 3.14 -1.81
N ALA A 68 -11.43 2.87 -2.20
CA ALA A 68 -10.59 1.88 -1.53
C ALA A 68 -10.11 2.36 -0.15
N ILE A 69 -9.83 3.66 -0.01
CA ILE A 69 -9.50 4.29 1.28
C ILE A 69 -10.72 4.20 2.22
N ASP A 70 -11.91 4.54 1.74
CA ASP A 70 -13.15 4.47 2.52
C ASP A 70 -13.51 3.04 2.89
N CYS A 71 -13.43 2.11 1.94
CA CYS A 71 -13.62 0.67 2.20
C CYS A 71 -12.69 0.19 3.32
N ARG A 72 -11.42 0.61 3.33
CA ARG A 72 -10.50 0.27 4.43
C ARG A 72 -10.89 0.93 5.75
N LYS A 73 -11.39 2.16 5.78
CA LYS A 73 -11.86 2.78 7.02
C LYS A 73 -13.06 2.03 7.60
N THR A 74 -13.98 1.59 6.74
CA THR A 74 -15.20 0.89 7.14
C THR A 74 -14.93 -0.56 7.54
N PHE A 75 -14.11 -1.28 6.78
CA PHE A 75 -13.90 -2.73 6.95
C PHE A 75 -12.53 -3.10 7.53
N GLY A 76 -11.60 -2.15 7.67
CA GLY A 76 -10.25 -2.41 8.17
C GLY A 76 -10.20 -2.79 9.65
N ALA A 77 -11.22 -2.41 10.43
CA ALA A 77 -11.40 -2.87 11.81
C ALA A 77 -11.85 -4.35 11.89
N LEU A 78 -12.39 -4.92 10.81
CA LEU A 78 -12.90 -6.30 10.76
C LEU A 78 -11.85 -7.32 10.29
N LEU A 79 -10.64 -6.88 9.94
CA LEU A 79 -9.53 -7.74 9.55
C LEU A 79 -8.64 -8.09 10.75
N GLU A 80 -9.24 -8.39 11.89
CA GLU A 80 -8.57 -9.12 12.96
C GLU A 80 -8.59 -10.60 12.57
N CYS A 81 -7.44 -11.10 12.14
CA CYS A 81 -7.12 -12.52 11.99
C CYS A 81 -5.84 -12.79 12.79
#